data_AF-A0A0F9BJV9-F1
#
_entry.id   AF-A0A0F9BJV9-F1
#
_cell.length_a   1.000
_cell.length_b   1.000
_cell.length_c   1.000
_cell.angle_alpha   90.00
_cell.angle_beta   90.00
_cell.angle_gamma   90.00
#
_symmetry.space_group_name_H-M   'P 1'
#
loop_
_entity.id
_entity.type
_entity.pdbx_description
1 polymer ?
#
loop_
_entity_poly.entity_id
_entity_poly.type
_entity_poly.pdbx_seq_one_letter_code
_entity_poly.pdbx_strand_id
1 'polypeptide(L)'
;PGYCHLYLVDQSSYVFDLSSIDPATTGVDPDAAKTVDSWRTVVVGGMRFGGACKNEGDACTQDMDGDGDIDSDDCVNTPVADLGYSSYFALDITNTAEAPKLLWEFNDPDLGYSTTGPAIVRIAATSVDGGGTEYFDNTKNGYWYIVVGSGPTGPIDKDNTQFLGRSDQNFKLFVFDAYEGPNSGLTVIDTGVPDAFAGSMFNIAFDTLASHPDPVVKDYSDDAMYIGYTKKCTSDRAKSGVQGECNAGYWNDGGIGRLVTFADPDPAKWEYSTLIDGIGPVTAATAKAIAADAGADDIILVLAATGRYSYVRPLANGTSMPDDYQAVRHIIGTIDPCYYSPKFPYGDAPANGGAGCSGVSVDLNEFNDVTDVADVIDGLKDAGKAGWFIEMDPSGTYTEENMSGVEETFEVAAERAITDLVATSDGVLF
;
A
#
# COMPACT_ATOMS: atom_id res chain seq x y z
N PRO A 1 8.73 -12.29 -27.68
CA PRO A 1 7.78 -11.91 -26.61
C PRO A 1 6.46 -12.68 -26.75
N GLY A 2 6.32 -13.77 -25.97
CA GLY A 2 5.19 -14.70 -26.03
C GLY A 2 4.41 -14.85 -24.73
N TYR A 3 4.52 -13.90 -23.79
CA TYR A 3 3.62 -13.88 -22.64
C TYR A 3 2.38 -13.05 -23.00
N CYS A 4 1.20 -13.56 -22.63
CA CYS A 4 -0.02 -12.76 -22.65
C CYS A 4 0.07 -11.74 -21.51
N HIS A 5 -0.17 -10.47 -21.82
CA HIS A 5 -0.57 -9.49 -20.81
C HIS A 5 -1.84 -10.03 -20.15
N LEU A 6 -1.69 -10.72 -19.01
CA LEU A 6 -2.82 -11.09 -18.18
C LEU A 6 -3.41 -9.77 -17.69
N TYR A 7 -4.69 -9.57 -17.97
CA TYR A 7 -5.41 -8.36 -17.59
C TYR A 7 -5.46 -8.25 -16.05
N LEU A 8 -4.40 -7.70 -15.46
CA LEU A 8 -4.40 -7.12 -14.11
C LEU A 8 -5.24 -5.82 -14.06
N VAL A 9 -5.86 -5.47 -15.20
CA VAL A 9 -6.75 -4.32 -15.43
C VAL A 9 -8.00 -4.39 -14.57
N ASP A 10 -8.49 -5.59 -14.21
CA ASP A 10 -9.64 -5.74 -13.33
C ASP A 10 -9.17 -5.79 -11.87
N GLN A 11 -9.74 -4.94 -11.02
CA GLN A 11 -9.53 -5.05 -9.58
C GLN A 11 -10.23 -6.28 -9.04
N SER A 12 -9.52 -7.07 -8.24
CA SER A 12 -10.19 -7.98 -7.32
C SER A 12 -11.01 -7.14 -6.35
N SER A 13 -12.33 -7.28 -6.43
CA SER A 13 -13.23 -6.69 -5.45
C SER A 13 -12.88 -7.21 -4.07
N TYR A 14 -12.83 -6.33 -3.07
CA TYR A 14 -12.52 -6.69 -1.70
C TYR A 14 -13.80 -6.89 -0.90
N VAL A 15 -13.99 -8.09 -0.35
CA VAL A 15 -15.16 -8.42 0.47
C VAL A 15 -14.72 -8.56 1.91
N PHE A 16 -15.42 -7.89 2.82
CA PHE A 16 -15.15 -7.95 4.25
C PHE A 16 -16.44 -7.79 5.05
N ASP A 17 -16.39 -8.29 6.29
CA ASP A 17 -17.45 -8.09 7.26
C ASP A 17 -17.06 -6.95 8.22
N LEU A 18 -18.01 -6.08 8.53
CA LEU A 18 -17.85 -5.01 9.51
C LEU A 18 -19.06 -4.97 10.45
N SER A 19 -18.82 -4.60 11.71
CA SER A 19 -19.89 -4.33 12.67
C SER A 19 -19.99 -2.83 12.89
N SER A 20 -21.01 -2.18 12.31
CA SER A 20 -21.20 -0.73 12.46
C SER A 20 -22.63 -0.34 12.82
N ILE A 21 -23.62 -1.19 12.58
CA ILE A 21 -25.02 -0.82 12.72
C ILE A 21 -25.52 -1.05 14.14
N ASP A 22 -26.17 -0.06 14.71
CA ASP A 22 -27.01 -0.22 15.90
C ASP A 22 -28.40 -0.74 15.49
N PRO A 23 -28.80 -1.95 15.92
CA PRO A 23 -30.12 -2.47 15.61
C PRO A 23 -31.27 -1.63 16.19
N ALA A 24 -31.02 -0.83 17.23
CA ALA A 24 -32.05 0.00 17.87
C ALA A 24 -32.34 1.28 17.09
N THR A 25 -31.33 1.90 16.50
CA THR A 25 -31.47 3.15 15.72
C THR A 25 -31.36 2.96 14.22
N THR A 26 -30.92 1.79 13.75
CA THR A 26 -30.65 1.42 12.34
C THR A 26 -29.59 2.28 11.64
N GLY A 27 -28.86 3.11 12.40
CA GLY A 27 -27.75 3.92 11.93
C GLY A 27 -26.39 3.33 12.30
N VAL A 28 -25.32 3.94 11.78
CA VAL A 28 -23.96 3.64 12.23
C VAL A 28 -23.77 4.21 13.64
N ASP A 29 -23.34 3.35 14.56
CA ASP A 29 -22.99 3.73 15.92
C ASP A 29 -21.84 2.83 16.39
N PRO A 30 -20.62 3.37 16.50
CA PRO A 30 -19.44 2.61 16.95
C PRO A 30 -19.55 2.22 18.42
N ASP A 31 -20.33 2.95 19.22
CA ASP A 31 -20.51 2.75 20.66
C ASP A 31 -21.65 1.77 21.01
N ALA A 32 -22.49 1.42 20.03
CA ALA A 32 -23.56 0.48 20.23
C ALA A 32 -23.04 -0.93 20.52
N ALA A 33 -23.83 -1.67 21.31
CA ALA A 33 -23.54 -3.06 21.63
C ALA A 33 -23.54 -3.90 20.34
N LYS A 34 -22.46 -4.62 20.11
CA LYS A 34 -22.29 -5.50 18.95
C LYS A 34 -23.19 -6.71 19.09
N THR A 35 -24.07 -6.90 18.11
CA THR A 35 -24.97 -8.05 18.02
C THR A 35 -24.83 -8.72 16.66
N VAL A 36 -25.52 -9.85 16.45
CA VAL A 36 -25.58 -10.49 15.13
C VAL A 36 -26.16 -9.55 14.06
N ASP A 37 -27.08 -8.67 14.44
CA ASP A 37 -27.77 -7.74 13.54
C ASP A 37 -26.93 -6.48 13.23
N SER A 38 -25.80 -6.31 13.93
CA SER A 38 -24.86 -5.19 13.71
C SER A 38 -23.91 -5.41 12.54
N TRP A 39 -23.73 -6.67 12.11
CA TRP A 39 -22.78 -7.05 11.07
C TRP A 39 -23.32 -6.82 9.67
N ARG A 40 -22.43 -6.37 8.78
CA ARG A 40 -22.67 -6.19 7.36
C ARG A 40 -21.54 -6.80 6.57
N THR A 41 -21.87 -7.42 5.44
CA THR A 41 -20.91 -7.88 4.44
C THR A 41 -20.87 -6.84 3.33
N VAL A 42 -19.71 -6.21 3.15
CA VAL A 42 -19.51 -5.13 2.19
C VAL A 42 -18.51 -5.58 1.13
N VAL A 43 -18.78 -5.20 -0.12
CA VAL A 43 -17.83 -5.33 -1.22
C VAL A 43 -17.37 -3.94 -1.66
N VAL A 44 -16.06 -3.75 -1.77
CA VAL A 44 -15.44 -2.55 -2.33
C VAL A 44 -14.82 -2.90 -3.68
N GLY A 45 -15.14 -2.10 -4.69
CA GLY A 45 -14.52 -2.16 -6.01
C GLY A 45 -13.87 -0.84 -6.37
N GLY A 46 -12.91 -0.87 -7.31
CA GLY A 46 -12.34 0.32 -7.92
C GLY A 46 -12.40 0.23 -9.44
N MET A 47 -12.47 1.38 -10.09
CA MET A 47 -12.52 1.50 -11.54
C MET A 47 -11.17 1.24 -12.22
N ARG A 48 -10.07 1.14 -11.46
CA ARG A 48 -8.70 0.95 -11.96
C ARG A 48 -8.36 2.04 -12.98
N PHE A 49 -8.05 1.67 -14.22
CA PHE A 49 -7.77 2.58 -15.33
C PHE A 49 -9.04 3.15 -15.98
N GLY A 50 -10.23 2.76 -15.52
CA GLY A 50 -11.49 3.36 -15.93
C GLY A 50 -11.64 4.76 -15.33
N GLY A 51 -12.19 5.68 -16.13
CA GLY A 51 -12.34 7.09 -15.78
C GLY A 51 -11.10 7.93 -16.12
N ALA A 52 -11.02 9.10 -15.52
CA ALA A 52 -9.95 10.07 -15.68
C ALA A 52 -9.31 10.44 -14.33
N CYS A 53 -8.20 11.17 -14.36
CA CYS A 53 -7.45 11.59 -13.17
C CYS A 53 -7.43 13.12 -12.97
N LYS A 54 -7.82 13.91 -13.97
CA LYS A 54 -7.89 15.38 -13.91
C LYS A 54 -9.22 15.91 -14.38
N ASN A 55 -9.60 17.12 -13.97
CA ASN A 55 -10.87 17.70 -14.37
C ASN A 55 -10.91 18.12 -15.84
N GLU A 56 -12.10 18.28 -16.39
CA GLU A 56 -12.31 18.86 -17.71
C GLU A 56 -11.74 20.29 -17.72
N GLY A 57 -10.83 20.57 -18.66
CA GLY A 57 -10.23 21.88 -18.83
C GLY A 57 -9.01 22.18 -17.95
N ASP A 58 -8.65 21.29 -17.02
CA ASP A 58 -7.37 21.38 -16.33
C ASP A 58 -6.21 21.16 -17.31
N ALA A 59 -5.19 22.02 -17.23
CA ALA A 59 -4.00 21.87 -18.05
C ALA A 59 -3.10 20.75 -17.49
N CYS A 60 -2.50 19.97 -18.38
CA CYS A 60 -1.34 19.16 -18.01
C CYS A 60 -0.16 20.11 -17.73
N THR A 61 0.56 19.86 -16.64
CA THR A 61 1.57 20.79 -16.09
C THR A 61 2.99 20.21 -16.06
N GLN A 62 3.13 18.92 -16.37
CA GLN A 62 4.39 18.20 -16.41
C GLN A 62 4.46 17.40 -17.71
N ASP A 63 5.66 17.27 -18.27
CA ASP A 63 5.99 16.30 -19.32
C ASP A 63 6.00 14.92 -18.66
N MET A 64 4.88 14.24 -18.84
CA MET A 64 4.53 12.99 -18.20
C MET A 64 4.71 11.82 -19.15
N ASP A 65 4.81 12.01 -20.46
CA ASP A 65 5.16 10.92 -21.40
C ASP A 65 6.66 10.88 -21.73
N GLY A 66 7.39 11.99 -21.55
CA GLY A 66 8.84 12.11 -21.75
C GLY A 66 9.22 12.45 -23.19
N ASP A 67 8.34 13.07 -23.97
CA ASP A 67 8.62 13.51 -25.33
C ASP A 67 9.28 14.91 -25.42
N GLY A 68 9.29 15.64 -24.29
CA GLY A 68 9.91 16.96 -24.15
C GLY A 68 8.96 18.15 -24.32
N ASP A 69 7.70 17.90 -24.64
CA ASP A 69 6.63 18.89 -24.69
C ASP A 69 5.68 18.74 -23.48
N ILE A 70 4.89 19.78 -23.18
CA ILE A 70 3.82 19.70 -22.16
C ILE A 70 2.51 19.97 -22.88
N ASP A 71 1.70 18.93 -23.08
CA ASP A 71 0.49 19.01 -23.88
C ASP A 71 -0.67 18.12 -23.36
N SER A 72 -1.70 17.88 -24.18
CA SER A 72 -2.89 17.11 -23.78
C SER A 72 -2.68 15.60 -23.70
N ASP A 73 -1.49 15.11 -24.02
CA ASP A 73 -1.15 13.69 -23.98
C ASP A 73 -0.51 13.31 -22.63
N ASP A 74 -0.09 14.31 -21.84
CA ASP A 74 0.51 14.16 -20.51
C ASP A 74 -0.46 13.90 -19.36
N CYS A 75 -1.77 14.05 -19.59
CA CYS A 75 -2.78 13.81 -18.58
C CYS A 75 -4.10 13.34 -19.19
N VAL A 76 -4.95 12.73 -18.35
CA VAL A 76 -6.26 12.24 -18.79
C VAL A 76 -7.34 13.01 -18.07
N ASN A 77 -8.01 13.90 -18.81
CA ASN A 77 -9.08 14.74 -18.30
C ASN A 77 -10.42 14.02 -18.32
N THR A 78 -11.30 14.39 -17.40
CA THR A 78 -12.69 13.93 -17.39
C THR A 78 -13.40 14.40 -18.66
N PRO A 79 -14.35 13.60 -19.19
CA PRO A 79 -15.13 13.98 -20.37
C PRO A 79 -16.15 15.09 -20.07
N VAL A 80 -16.47 15.32 -18.80
CA VAL A 80 -17.36 16.37 -18.30
C VAL A 80 -16.77 16.91 -17.00
N ALA A 81 -16.87 18.22 -16.79
CA ALA A 81 -16.45 18.86 -15.55
C ALA A 81 -17.04 18.14 -14.33
N ASP A 82 -16.14 17.80 -13.41
CA ASP A 82 -16.37 17.12 -12.14
C ASP A 82 -17.01 15.70 -12.24
N LEU A 83 -17.04 15.10 -13.44
CA LEU A 83 -17.70 13.82 -13.68
C LEU A 83 -16.88 12.87 -14.57
N GLY A 84 -16.75 11.62 -14.13
CA GLY A 84 -16.06 10.58 -14.89
C GLY A 84 -14.61 10.35 -14.44
N TYR A 85 -14.29 10.68 -13.20
CA TYR A 85 -13.03 10.27 -12.57
C TYR A 85 -12.97 8.75 -12.37
N SER A 86 -11.76 8.22 -12.25
CA SER A 86 -11.56 6.91 -11.63
C SER A 86 -12.03 6.98 -10.18
N SER A 87 -12.80 5.98 -9.73
CA SER A 87 -13.41 5.99 -8.41
C SER A 87 -13.35 4.62 -7.72
N TYR A 88 -13.56 4.65 -6.41
CA TYR A 88 -13.91 3.48 -5.60
C TYR A 88 -15.41 3.50 -5.31
N PHE A 89 -16.01 2.34 -5.12
CA PHE A 89 -17.40 2.22 -4.70
C PHE A 89 -17.57 1.08 -3.70
N ALA A 90 -18.60 1.16 -2.87
CA ALA A 90 -18.98 0.08 -1.96
C ALA A 90 -20.45 -0.30 -2.07
N LEU A 91 -20.70 -1.61 -1.99
CA LEU A 91 -22.03 -2.18 -1.94
C LEU A 91 -22.20 -3.01 -0.67
N ASP A 92 -23.34 -2.85 0.02
CA ASP A 92 -23.81 -3.80 1.02
C ASP A 92 -24.43 -5.00 0.32
N ILE A 93 -23.83 -6.17 0.55
CA ILE A 93 -24.22 -7.48 0.00
C ILE A 93 -24.65 -8.46 1.10
N THR A 94 -24.93 -7.98 2.31
CA THR A 94 -25.29 -8.81 3.48
C THR A 94 -26.48 -9.72 3.18
N ASN A 95 -27.50 -9.20 2.49
CA ASN A 95 -28.68 -9.96 2.11
C ASN A 95 -28.62 -10.37 0.63
N THR A 96 -28.18 -11.61 0.38
CA THR A 96 -28.06 -12.16 -0.98
C THR A 96 -29.41 -12.44 -1.67
N ALA A 97 -30.54 -12.36 -0.94
CA ALA A 97 -31.88 -12.46 -1.53
C ALA A 97 -32.39 -11.11 -2.07
N GLU A 98 -31.74 -10.00 -1.72
CA GLU A 98 -32.02 -8.66 -2.21
C GLU A 98 -30.95 -8.20 -3.21
N ALA A 99 -31.26 -7.16 -3.99
CA ALA A 99 -30.25 -6.50 -4.80
C ALA A 99 -29.21 -5.82 -3.88
N PRO A 100 -27.90 -5.88 -4.22
CA PRO A 100 -26.87 -5.12 -3.52
C PRO A 100 -27.23 -3.65 -3.39
N LYS A 101 -26.98 -3.05 -2.23
CA LYS A 101 -27.29 -1.63 -1.95
C LYS A 101 -26.01 -0.82 -2.09
N LEU A 102 -26.03 0.18 -2.98
CA LEU A 102 -24.93 1.14 -3.07
C LEU A 102 -24.85 1.92 -1.74
N LEU A 103 -23.69 1.84 -1.09
CA LEU A 103 -23.39 2.62 0.11
C LEU A 103 -22.83 3.97 -0.31
N TRP A 104 -21.74 3.96 -1.08
CA TRP A 104 -21.04 5.16 -1.50
C TRP A 104 -20.21 4.93 -2.77
N GLU A 105 -19.85 6.04 -3.39
CA GLU A 105 -18.81 6.17 -4.41
C GLU A 105 -17.84 7.27 -3.97
N PHE A 106 -16.55 7.03 -4.15
CA PHE A 106 -15.47 7.94 -3.77
C PHE A 106 -14.56 8.24 -4.96
N ASN A 107 -14.43 9.52 -5.28
CA ASN A 107 -13.42 10.06 -6.17
C ASN A 107 -12.89 11.37 -5.57
N ASP A 108 -11.70 11.77 -6.00
CA ASP A 108 -11.07 13.02 -5.62
C ASP A 108 -10.12 13.46 -6.76
N PRO A 109 -9.99 14.77 -7.06
CA PRO A 109 -9.01 15.25 -8.05
C PRO A 109 -7.57 14.81 -7.76
N ASP A 110 -7.24 14.54 -6.50
CA ASP A 110 -5.94 14.05 -6.05
C ASP A 110 -5.87 12.51 -5.90
N LEU A 111 -6.92 11.77 -6.28
CA LEU A 111 -6.95 10.30 -6.16
C LEU A 111 -6.08 9.62 -7.22
N GLY A 112 -6.02 10.17 -8.43
CA GLY A 112 -5.49 9.46 -9.58
C GLY A 112 -6.32 8.22 -9.94
N TYR A 113 -5.72 7.26 -10.63
CA TYR A 113 -6.38 5.99 -10.97
C TYR A 113 -6.49 5.07 -9.74
N SER A 114 -7.63 4.42 -9.55
CA SER A 114 -7.92 3.54 -8.41
C SER A 114 -7.19 2.18 -8.49
N THR A 115 -5.85 2.19 -8.53
CA THR A 115 -5.00 1.00 -8.70
C THR A 115 -4.56 0.37 -7.39
N THR A 116 -4.69 1.06 -6.26
CA THR A 116 -4.15 0.64 -4.96
C THR A 116 -5.05 -0.38 -4.25
N GLY A 117 -6.37 -0.24 -4.40
CA GLY A 117 -7.33 -0.96 -3.55
C GLY A 117 -7.45 -0.38 -2.15
N PRO A 118 -8.46 -0.84 -1.39
CA PRO A 118 -8.68 -0.44 -0.01
C PRO A 118 -7.81 -1.25 0.97
N ALA A 119 -7.31 -0.58 1.99
CA ALA A 119 -7.05 -1.17 3.30
C ALA A 119 -8.29 -0.97 4.18
N ILE A 120 -8.64 -2.00 4.96
CA ILE A 120 -9.70 -1.92 5.97
C ILE A 120 -9.01 -1.77 7.32
N VAL A 121 -9.44 -0.77 8.10
CA VAL A 121 -8.90 -0.52 9.44
C VAL A 121 -10.03 -0.57 10.45
N ARG A 122 -9.88 -1.39 11.48
CA ARG A 122 -10.77 -1.44 12.63
C ARG A 122 -10.11 -0.79 13.84
N ILE A 123 -10.80 0.13 14.49
CA ILE A 123 -10.39 0.67 15.80
C ILE A 123 -11.45 0.30 16.83
N ALA A 124 -11.05 -0.21 18.00
CA ALA A 124 -12.00 -0.54 19.06
C ALA A 124 -12.64 0.72 19.64
N ALA A 125 -13.93 0.64 19.98
CA ALA A 125 -14.56 1.67 20.80
C ALA A 125 -14.05 1.58 22.24
N THR A 126 -14.14 2.68 22.97
CA THR A 126 -13.74 2.71 24.38
C THR A 126 -14.96 2.74 25.31
N SER A 127 -14.75 2.30 26.54
CA SER A 127 -15.72 2.37 27.63
C SER A 127 -15.03 2.86 28.89
N VAL A 128 -15.81 3.37 29.83
CA VAL A 128 -15.30 3.88 31.12
C VAL A 128 -15.80 2.98 32.24
N ASP A 129 -14.88 2.54 33.10
CA ASP A 129 -15.23 1.72 34.27
C ASP A 129 -15.89 2.55 35.38
N GLY A 130 -16.36 1.87 36.44
CA GLY A 130 -16.97 2.56 37.59
C GLY A 130 -16.02 3.48 38.38
N GLY A 131 -14.71 3.43 38.08
CA GLY A 131 -13.67 4.27 38.65
C GLY A 131 -13.26 5.46 37.74
N GLY A 132 -13.79 5.56 36.52
CA GLY A 132 -13.44 6.62 35.57
C GLY A 132 -12.25 6.28 34.66
N THR A 133 -11.79 5.03 34.64
CA THR A 133 -10.70 4.57 33.77
C THR A 133 -11.26 4.16 32.41
N GLU A 134 -10.70 4.70 31.34
CA GLU A 134 -11.03 4.32 29.97
C GLU A 134 -10.33 3.00 29.58
N TYR A 135 -11.03 2.14 28.85
CA TYR A 135 -10.52 0.86 28.34
C TYR A 135 -11.16 0.53 26.99
N PHE A 136 -10.47 -0.28 26.18
CA PHE A 136 -11.01 -0.76 24.91
C PHE A 136 -12.12 -1.79 25.13
N ASP A 137 -13.27 -1.57 24.49
CA ASP A 137 -14.48 -2.37 24.66
C ASP A 137 -14.84 -3.10 23.37
N ASN A 138 -14.35 -4.33 23.28
CA ASN A 138 -14.62 -5.23 22.17
C ASN A 138 -16.03 -5.81 22.14
N THR A 139 -16.90 -5.46 23.10
CA THR A 139 -18.33 -5.79 23.04
C THR A 139 -19.14 -4.79 22.22
N LYS A 140 -18.53 -3.68 21.83
CA LYS A 140 -19.11 -2.67 20.93
C LYS A 140 -18.73 -2.90 19.47
N ASN A 141 -19.42 -2.17 18.59
CA ASN A 141 -19.19 -2.19 17.15
C ASN A 141 -17.76 -1.78 16.79
N GLY A 142 -17.26 -0.70 17.39
CA GLY A 142 -16.00 -0.07 17.03
C GLY A 142 -16.13 0.75 15.74
N TYR A 143 -15.01 1.35 15.35
CA TYR A 143 -14.90 2.20 14.18
C TYR A 143 -14.29 1.41 13.04
N TRP A 144 -14.84 1.56 11.83
CA TRP A 144 -14.37 0.87 10.63
C TRP A 144 -14.09 1.90 9.55
N TYR A 145 -12.86 1.89 9.05
CA TYR A 145 -12.41 2.83 8.05
C TYR A 145 -11.97 2.12 6.78
N ILE A 146 -12.22 2.78 5.65
CA ILE A 146 -11.50 2.52 4.41
C ILE A 146 -10.33 3.49 4.35
N VAL A 147 -9.16 2.95 4.01
CA VAL A 147 -7.99 3.74 3.61
C VAL A 147 -7.65 3.39 2.17
N VAL A 148 -7.64 4.39 1.29
CA VAL A 148 -7.15 4.23 -0.08
C VAL A 148 -6.00 5.20 -0.33
N GLY A 149 -5.02 4.79 -1.13
CA GLY A 149 -3.90 5.62 -1.53
C GLY A 149 -4.14 6.28 -2.87
N SER A 150 -3.51 7.42 -3.10
CA SER A 150 -3.46 8.01 -4.44
C SER A 150 -2.73 7.05 -5.38
N GLY A 151 -3.33 6.80 -6.53
CA GLY A 151 -2.73 6.02 -7.60
C GLY A 151 -2.00 6.90 -8.61
N PRO A 152 -1.47 6.29 -9.68
CA PRO A 152 -0.82 7.03 -10.77
C PRO A 152 -1.84 7.95 -11.46
N THR A 153 -1.36 9.03 -12.06
CA THR A 153 -2.18 10.00 -12.82
C THR A 153 -1.99 9.85 -14.34
N GLY A 154 -1.18 8.90 -14.81
CA GLY A 154 -1.03 8.63 -16.23
C GLY A 154 0.41 8.70 -16.70
N PRO A 155 0.68 9.16 -17.93
CA PRO A 155 -0.29 9.30 -19.02
C PRO A 155 -0.55 7.95 -19.71
N ILE A 156 -1.30 8.02 -20.81
CA ILE A 156 -1.50 6.92 -21.75
C ILE A 156 -0.68 7.22 -23.00
N ASP A 157 0.27 6.37 -23.33
CA ASP A 157 0.93 6.36 -24.64
C ASP A 157 -0.07 5.85 -25.67
N LYS A 158 -0.58 6.78 -26.50
CA LYS A 158 -1.63 6.53 -27.49
C LYS A 158 -1.12 5.74 -28.70
N ASP A 159 0.17 5.83 -29.01
CA ASP A 159 0.78 5.16 -30.15
C ASP A 159 1.00 3.68 -29.87
N ASN A 160 1.48 3.35 -28.67
CA ASN A 160 1.69 1.97 -28.24
C ASN A 160 0.52 1.38 -27.43
N THR A 161 -0.51 2.17 -27.16
CA THR A 161 -1.71 1.79 -26.39
C THR A 161 -1.37 1.23 -25.01
N GLN A 162 -0.52 1.95 -24.26
CA GLN A 162 -0.03 1.50 -22.95
C GLN A 162 -0.12 2.61 -21.90
N PHE A 163 -0.39 2.21 -20.66
CA PHE A 163 -0.45 3.12 -19.52
C PHE A 163 0.93 3.23 -18.87
N LEU A 164 1.44 4.44 -18.64
CA LEU A 164 2.82 4.59 -18.18
C LEU A 164 3.00 4.52 -16.66
N GLY A 165 1.91 4.60 -15.88
CA GLY A 165 1.98 4.47 -14.41
C GLY A 165 2.90 5.50 -13.75
N ARG A 166 2.75 6.77 -14.11
CA ARG A 166 3.46 7.92 -13.52
C ARG A 166 2.47 8.77 -12.71
N SER A 167 2.98 9.61 -11.81
CA SER A 167 2.16 10.48 -10.94
C SER A 167 2.77 11.87 -10.86
N ASP A 168 2.01 12.90 -11.18
CA ASP A 168 2.42 14.32 -11.11
C ASP A 168 2.00 15.01 -9.79
N GLN A 169 1.68 14.21 -8.78
CA GLN A 169 1.19 14.65 -7.49
C GLN A 169 1.92 13.97 -6.32
N ASN A 170 1.75 14.53 -5.12
CA ASN A 170 2.22 13.86 -3.91
C ASN A 170 1.45 12.56 -3.67
N PHE A 171 2.13 11.57 -3.10
CA PHE A 171 1.46 10.41 -2.52
C PHE A 171 0.58 10.86 -1.35
N LYS A 172 -0.72 10.53 -1.42
CA LYS A 172 -1.74 10.86 -0.42
C LYS A 172 -2.49 9.61 0.01
N LEU A 173 -3.03 9.64 1.23
CA LEU A 173 -3.96 8.64 1.74
C LEU A 173 -5.30 9.30 2.06
N PHE A 174 -6.39 8.63 1.73
CA PHE A 174 -7.76 9.08 1.97
C PHE A 174 -8.41 8.11 2.95
N VAL A 175 -8.88 8.63 4.08
CA VAL A 175 -9.50 7.85 5.15
C VAL A 175 -10.94 8.32 5.36
N PHE A 176 -11.88 7.39 5.36
CA PHE A 176 -13.30 7.67 5.59
C PHE A 176 -14.04 6.45 6.16
N ASP A 177 -15.23 6.66 6.72
CA ASP A 177 -16.03 5.59 7.33
C ASP A 177 -16.38 4.51 6.29
N ALA A 178 -16.20 3.24 6.65
CA ALA A 178 -16.36 2.14 5.72
C ALA A 178 -17.80 1.90 5.26
N TYR A 179 -18.80 2.27 6.07
CA TYR A 179 -20.21 2.05 5.77
C TYR A 179 -20.90 3.33 5.28
N GLU A 180 -20.68 4.47 5.92
CA GLU A 180 -21.26 5.77 5.56
C GLU A 180 -20.50 6.47 4.41
N GLY A 181 -19.22 6.12 4.21
CA GLY A 181 -18.42 6.59 3.10
C GLY A 181 -17.84 8.01 3.30
N PRO A 182 -17.28 8.60 2.23
CA PRO A 182 -16.57 9.89 2.30
C PRO A 182 -17.47 11.08 2.65
N ASN A 183 -18.80 10.95 2.54
CA ASN A 183 -19.74 12.02 2.84
C ASN A 183 -19.98 12.24 4.35
N SER A 184 -19.71 11.23 5.19
CA SER A 184 -19.76 11.40 6.65
C SER A 184 -18.49 12.03 7.21
N GLY A 185 -17.38 11.93 6.48
CA GLY A 185 -16.11 12.57 6.77
C GLY A 185 -15.00 12.02 5.89
N LEU A 186 -14.07 12.90 5.48
CA LEU A 186 -12.89 12.53 4.71
C LEU A 186 -11.66 13.17 5.36
N THR A 187 -10.70 12.33 5.74
CA THR A 187 -9.37 12.76 6.17
C THR A 187 -8.39 12.48 5.06
N VAL A 188 -7.65 13.51 4.64
CA VAL A 188 -6.57 13.39 3.64
C VAL A 188 -5.23 13.55 4.33
N ILE A 189 -4.38 12.53 4.23
CA ILE A 189 -3.02 12.53 4.75
C ILE A 189 -2.08 12.71 3.55
N ASP A 190 -1.51 13.91 3.42
CA ASP A 190 -0.43 14.16 2.45
C ASP A 190 0.89 13.68 3.05
N THR A 191 1.53 12.71 2.38
CA THR A 191 2.76 12.09 2.87
C THR A 191 4.00 12.98 2.65
N GLY A 192 3.87 14.00 1.81
CA GLY A 192 4.98 14.85 1.37
C GLY A 192 5.96 14.17 0.41
N VAL A 193 5.70 12.92 -0.01
CA VAL A 193 6.50 12.23 -1.04
C VAL A 193 6.04 12.72 -2.41
N PRO A 194 6.86 13.50 -3.15
CA PRO A 194 6.46 14.11 -4.40
C PRO A 194 6.48 13.12 -5.56
N ASP A 195 5.67 13.41 -6.59
CA ASP A 195 5.58 12.65 -7.83
C ASP A 195 5.46 11.14 -7.57
N ALA A 196 4.49 10.77 -6.74
CA ALA A 196 4.41 9.43 -6.17
C ALA A 196 2.98 8.91 -6.09
N PHE A 197 2.87 7.59 -5.96
CA PHE A 197 1.60 6.89 -5.80
C PHE A 197 1.80 5.60 -4.98
N ALA A 198 0.73 5.16 -4.32
CA ALA A 198 0.74 3.93 -3.53
C ALA A 198 0.71 2.67 -4.41
N GLY A 199 1.32 1.61 -3.90
CA GLY A 199 1.12 0.25 -4.34
C GLY A 199 -0.21 -0.33 -3.83
N SER A 200 -0.34 -1.64 -3.95
CA SER A 200 -1.48 -2.39 -3.46
C SER A 200 -1.61 -2.27 -1.94
N MET A 201 -2.83 -2.00 -1.48
CA MET A 201 -3.17 -1.82 -0.07
C MET A 201 -4.04 -2.95 0.48
N PHE A 202 -4.14 -4.06 -0.25
CA PHE A 202 -4.88 -5.22 0.21
C PHE A 202 -4.21 -5.88 1.42
N ASN A 203 -5.00 -6.18 2.45
CA ASN A 203 -4.56 -6.86 3.68
C ASN A 203 -3.37 -6.19 4.38
N ILE A 204 -3.23 -4.86 4.27
CA ILE A 204 -2.05 -4.20 4.82
C ILE A 204 -2.15 -3.74 6.27
N ALA A 205 -3.36 -3.64 6.82
CA ALA A 205 -3.61 -3.28 8.20
C ALA A 205 -3.14 -4.40 9.15
N PHE A 206 -2.66 -3.99 10.31
CA PHE A 206 -1.97 -4.87 11.23
C PHE A 206 -2.23 -4.49 12.68
N ASP A 207 -2.95 -5.37 13.40
CA ASP A 207 -3.08 -5.39 14.86
C ASP A 207 -1.79 -5.98 15.46
N THR A 208 -0.97 -5.11 16.05
CA THR A 208 0.32 -5.47 16.62
C THR A 208 0.18 -6.11 18.01
N LEU A 209 -1.00 -5.99 18.63
CA LEU A 209 -1.35 -6.52 19.94
C LEU A 209 -2.22 -7.77 19.86
N ALA A 210 -2.46 -8.31 18.66
CA ALA A 210 -3.30 -9.49 18.43
C ALA A 210 -2.85 -10.72 19.24
N SER A 211 -1.54 -10.85 19.46
CA SER A 211 -0.91 -11.94 20.23
C SER A 211 -0.69 -11.60 21.71
N HIS A 212 -1.05 -10.40 22.16
CA HIS A 212 -0.78 -9.97 23.53
C HIS A 212 -1.52 -10.86 24.55
N PRO A 213 -0.83 -11.39 25.59
CA PRO A 213 -1.42 -12.36 26.51
C PRO A 213 -2.42 -11.74 27.49
N ASP A 214 -2.32 -10.43 27.74
CA ASP A 214 -3.28 -9.70 28.56
C ASP A 214 -4.52 -9.32 27.74
N PRO A 215 -5.71 -9.87 28.05
CA PRO A 215 -6.95 -9.56 27.33
C PRO A 215 -7.45 -8.12 27.54
N VAL A 216 -6.89 -7.38 28.52
CA VAL A 216 -7.20 -5.96 28.74
C VAL A 216 -6.40 -5.06 27.80
N VAL A 217 -5.19 -5.48 27.43
CA VAL A 217 -4.32 -4.76 26.48
C VAL A 217 -4.66 -5.13 25.05
N LYS A 218 -5.09 -6.38 24.81
CA LYS A 218 -5.58 -6.81 23.52
C LYS A 218 -6.88 -6.06 23.19
N ASP A 219 -6.78 -5.15 22.24
CA ASP A 219 -7.85 -4.24 21.88
C ASP A 219 -8.52 -4.60 20.55
N TYR A 220 -7.91 -5.49 19.75
CA TYR A 220 -8.42 -5.86 18.42
C TYR A 220 -8.54 -4.63 17.50
N SER A 221 -7.66 -3.63 17.71
CA SER A 221 -7.50 -2.48 16.83
C SER A 221 -6.33 -2.72 15.88
N ASP A 222 -6.46 -2.28 14.65
CA ASP A 222 -5.34 -2.21 13.72
C ASP A 222 -4.47 -1.01 14.08
N ASP A 223 -3.21 -1.26 14.42
CA ASP A 223 -2.28 -0.24 14.91
C ASP A 223 -1.44 0.39 13.80
N ALA A 224 -1.15 -0.38 12.75
CA ALA A 224 -0.24 0.03 11.70
C ALA A 224 -0.68 -0.47 10.32
N MET A 225 -0.30 0.28 9.29
CA MET A 225 -0.32 -0.14 7.89
C MET A 225 1.04 0.15 7.26
N TYR A 226 1.54 -0.80 6.48
CA TYR A 226 2.76 -0.63 5.69
C TYR A 226 2.44 -0.57 4.21
N ILE A 227 2.77 0.54 3.57
CA ILE A 227 2.27 0.88 2.24
C ILE A 227 3.47 0.95 1.29
N GLY A 228 3.56 0.02 0.34
CA GLY A 228 4.51 0.17 -0.76
C GLY A 228 4.17 1.42 -1.57
N TYR A 229 5.17 2.12 -2.09
CA TYR A 229 4.93 3.24 -3.00
C TYR A 229 5.97 3.27 -4.12
N THR A 230 5.59 3.96 -5.20
CA THR A 230 6.45 4.26 -6.35
C THR A 230 6.55 5.77 -6.51
N LYS A 231 7.74 6.28 -6.82
CA LYS A 231 7.99 7.70 -7.04
C LYS A 231 8.95 7.96 -8.20
N LYS A 232 8.96 9.20 -8.68
CA LYS A 232 9.94 9.68 -9.65
C LYS A 232 11.35 9.69 -9.04
N CYS A 233 12.28 9.04 -9.72
CA CYS A 233 13.70 9.04 -9.37
C CYS A 233 14.29 10.44 -9.67
N THR A 234 15.00 11.01 -8.70
CA THR A 234 15.66 12.32 -8.84
C THR A 234 17.07 12.17 -9.41
N SER A 235 17.61 13.23 -9.99
CA SER A 235 18.99 13.25 -10.51
C SER A 235 20.05 12.97 -9.42
N ASP A 236 19.78 13.37 -8.17
CA ASP A 236 20.68 13.09 -7.05
C ASP A 236 20.67 11.62 -6.62
N ARG A 237 19.53 10.94 -6.79
CA ARG A 237 19.34 9.52 -6.49
C ARG A 237 19.93 8.60 -7.57
N ALA A 238 19.83 9.00 -8.84
CA ALA A 238 20.20 8.20 -10.02
C ALA A 238 21.71 7.90 -10.20
N LYS A 239 22.50 7.88 -9.12
CA LYS A 239 23.93 7.59 -9.15
C LYS A 239 24.14 6.08 -9.31
N SER A 240 24.79 5.66 -10.41
CA SER A 240 25.21 4.28 -10.67
C SER A 240 26.15 3.77 -9.57
N GLY A 241 25.93 2.52 -9.13
CA GLY A 241 26.70 1.82 -8.11
C GLY A 241 26.10 1.85 -6.69
N VAL A 242 24.83 2.24 -6.54
CA VAL A 242 24.09 2.19 -5.27
C VAL A 242 23.01 1.13 -5.37
N GLN A 243 22.82 0.33 -4.33
CA GLN A 243 21.73 -0.64 -4.28
C GLN A 243 20.36 0.04 -4.47
N GLY A 244 19.46 -0.56 -5.25
CA GLY A 244 18.19 0.07 -5.66
C GLY A 244 18.36 1.14 -6.76
N GLU A 245 19.21 0.87 -7.76
CA GLU A 245 19.45 1.80 -8.87
C GLU A 245 18.13 2.25 -9.53
N CYS A 246 18.05 3.54 -9.86
CA CYS A 246 16.93 4.14 -10.57
C CYS A 246 17.42 5.13 -11.62
N ASN A 247 16.53 5.51 -12.54
CA ASN A 247 16.86 6.39 -13.66
C ASN A 247 16.20 7.75 -13.47
N ALA A 248 16.99 8.83 -13.44
CA ALA A 248 16.47 10.17 -13.22
C ALA A 248 15.31 10.50 -14.19
N GLY A 249 14.19 10.98 -13.65
CA GLY A 249 12.99 11.31 -14.41
C GLY A 249 12.01 10.16 -14.62
N TYR A 250 12.38 8.93 -14.26
CA TYR A 250 11.52 7.75 -14.38
C TYR A 250 10.91 7.37 -13.02
N TRP A 251 9.70 6.80 -13.03
CA TRP A 251 9.00 6.33 -11.82
C TRP A 251 9.47 4.93 -11.41
N ASN A 252 10.77 4.76 -11.29
CA ASN A 252 11.42 3.52 -10.93
C ASN A 252 12.21 3.60 -9.63
N ASP A 253 11.81 4.51 -8.75
CA ASP A 253 12.24 4.55 -7.35
C ASP A 253 11.01 4.41 -6.44
N GLY A 254 11.21 4.25 -5.14
CA GLY A 254 10.12 4.00 -4.20
C GLY A 254 10.58 3.51 -2.84
N GLY A 255 9.62 3.00 -2.09
CA GLY A 255 9.84 2.62 -0.70
C GLY A 255 8.62 2.02 -0.03
N ILE A 256 8.70 1.95 1.29
CA ILE A 256 7.60 1.54 2.16
C ILE A 256 7.30 2.70 3.11
N GLY A 257 6.06 3.18 3.09
CA GLY A 257 5.49 4.05 4.09
C GLY A 257 4.91 3.26 5.27
N ARG A 258 4.81 3.90 6.42
CA ARG A 258 4.20 3.40 7.64
C ARG A 258 3.16 4.42 8.11
N LEU A 259 1.91 3.98 8.22
CA LEU A 259 0.83 4.75 8.83
C LEU A 259 0.48 4.11 10.17
N VAL A 260 0.64 4.84 11.27
CA VAL A 260 0.33 4.42 12.64
C VAL A 260 -0.99 5.04 13.09
N THR A 261 -1.91 4.23 13.60
CA THR A 261 -3.26 4.67 14.00
C THR A 261 -3.35 5.08 15.47
N PHE A 262 -2.42 4.61 16.30
CA PHE A 262 -2.43 4.76 17.76
C PHE A 262 -3.67 4.19 18.47
N ALA A 263 -4.42 3.32 17.77
CA ALA A 263 -5.77 2.93 18.17
C ALA A 263 -6.71 4.13 18.42
N ASP A 264 -6.45 5.28 17.80
CA ASP A 264 -7.28 6.47 17.95
C ASP A 264 -8.42 6.45 16.92
N PRO A 265 -9.68 6.63 17.36
CA PRO A 265 -10.80 6.64 16.44
C PRO A 265 -10.82 7.87 15.54
N ASP A 266 -10.03 8.92 15.78
CA ASP A 266 -9.93 10.10 14.90
C ASP A 266 -8.75 9.95 13.91
N PRO A 267 -9.00 9.72 12.60
CA PRO A 267 -7.94 9.57 11.61
C PRO A 267 -7.04 10.79 11.47
N ALA A 268 -7.47 11.98 11.92
CA ALA A 268 -6.64 13.18 11.89
C ALA A 268 -5.43 13.12 12.85
N LYS A 269 -5.43 12.16 13.78
CA LYS A 269 -4.31 11.91 14.71
C LYS A 269 -3.41 10.77 14.27
N TRP A 270 -3.77 10.05 13.20
CA TRP A 270 -2.92 9.02 12.64
C TRP A 270 -1.67 9.64 12.01
N GLU A 271 -0.56 8.92 12.07
CA GLU A 271 0.74 9.45 11.69
C GLU A 271 1.38 8.64 10.57
N TYR A 272 1.64 9.31 9.44
CA TYR A 272 2.42 8.75 8.36
C TYR A 272 3.92 9.06 8.56
N SER A 273 4.76 8.08 8.23
CA SER A 273 6.22 8.21 8.17
C SER A 273 6.77 7.29 7.09
N THR A 274 7.90 7.64 6.50
CA THR A 274 8.62 6.72 5.59
C THR A 274 9.41 5.71 6.41
N LEU A 275 9.15 4.41 6.22
CA LEU A 275 9.89 3.34 6.89
C LEU A 275 11.24 3.11 6.20
N ILE A 276 11.22 2.96 4.89
CA ILE A 276 12.42 2.84 4.05
C ILE A 276 12.13 3.46 2.68
N ASP A 277 13.13 4.12 2.12
CA ASP A 277 13.07 4.79 0.82
C ASP A 277 14.27 4.37 -0.03
N GLY A 278 14.16 4.56 -1.35
CA GLY A 278 15.28 4.30 -2.25
C GLY A 278 15.52 2.82 -2.55
N ILE A 279 14.55 1.93 -2.31
CA ILE A 279 14.71 0.48 -2.58
C ILE A 279 14.30 0.07 -4.01
N GLY A 280 13.76 1.02 -4.77
CA GLY A 280 13.01 0.78 -5.99
C GLY A 280 11.50 0.85 -5.76
N PRO A 281 10.70 0.76 -6.83
CA PRO A 281 9.25 0.87 -6.76
C PRO A 281 8.67 -0.32 -5.99
N VAL A 282 7.64 -0.12 -5.18
CA VAL A 282 6.90 -1.22 -4.52
C VAL A 282 5.42 -1.10 -4.86
N THR A 283 4.97 -1.94 -5.81
CA THR A 283 3.55 -1.93 -6.24
C THR A 283 2.71 -3.05 -5.64
N ALA A 284 3.32 -4.14 -5.17
CA ALA A 284 2.60 -5.23 -4.52
C ALA A 284 2.28 -4.88 -3.05
N ALA A 285 1.27 -5.52 -2.48
CA ALA A 285 0.97 -5.36 -1.06
C ALA A 285 2.12 -5.87 -0.21
N THR A 286 2.41 -5.18 0.89
CA THR A 286 3.40 -5.64 1.87
C THR A 286 2.79 -6.75 2.73
N ALA A 287 3.62 -7.71 3.14
CA ALA A 287 3.27 -8.69 4.15
C ALA A 287 3.93 -8.33 5.50
N LYS A 288 3.40 -8.86 6.60
CA LYS A 288 3.89 -8.59 7.96
C LYS A 288 3.96 -9.87 8.76
N ALA A 289 4.94 -9.95 9.63
CA ALA A 289 5.01 -10.97 10.67
C ALA A 289 5.54 -10.36 11.96
N ILE A 290 4.99 -10.81 13.10
CA ILE A 290 5.69 -10.68 14.39
C ILE A 290 6.64 -11.86 14.47
N ALA A 291 7.94 -11.58 14.49
CA ALA A 291 8.97 -12.58 14.65
C ALA A 291 9.61 -12.45 16.03
N ALA A 292 9.79 -13.59 16.70
CA ALA A 292 10.63 -13.66 17.88
C ALA A 292 12.09 -13.48 17.44
N ASP A 293 12.78 -12.51 18.02
CA ASP A 293 14.22 -12.35 17.78
C ASP A 293 15.00 -13.03 18.90
N ALA A 294 15.95 -13.87 18.52
CA ALA A 294 16.63 -14.78 19.44
C ALA A 294 17.51 -13.99 20.43
N GLY A 295 16.97 -13.67 21.61
CA GLY A 295 17.68 -12.90 22.64
C GLY A 295 17.24 -11.44 22.77
N ALA A 296 16.26 -10.99 21.98
CA ALA A 296 15.70 -9.63 22.01
C ALA A 296 14.16 -9.64 22.11
N ASP A 297 13.57 -8.45 22.25
CA ASP A 297 12.12 -8.26 22.17
C ASP A 297 11.61 -8.59 20.75
N ASP A 298 10.37 -9.05 20.66
CA ASP A 298 9.67 -9.32 19.39
C ASP A 298 9.83 -8.16 18.39
N ILE A 299 9.83 -8.51 17.10
CA ILE A 299 10.04 -7.56 16.00
C ILE A 299 8.86 -7.63 15.05
N ILE A 300 8.51 -6.51 14.43
CA ILE A 300 7.69 -6.53 13.23
C ILE A 300 8.63 -6.60 12.04
N LEU A 301 8.53 -7.69 11.28
CA LEU A 301 9.16 -7.84 9.98
C LEU A 301 8.14 -7.50 8.89
N VAL A 302 8.46 -6.46 8.12
CA VAL A 302 7.68 -6.03 6.95
C VAL A 302 8.36 -6.58 5.71
N LEU A 303 7.64 -7.39 4.96
CA LEU A 303 8.10 -8.06 3.76
C LEU A 303 7.53 -7.33 2.55
N ALA A 304 8.39 -7.05 1.58
CA ALA A 304 7.99 -6.47 0.30
C ALA A 304 8.89 -7.01 -0.81
N ALA A 305 8.44 -6.83 -2.04
CA ALA A 305 9.31 -7.04 -3.20
C ALA A 305 9.21 -5.82 -4.12
N THR A 306 10.36 -5.42 -4.64
CA THR A 306 10.48 -4.23 -5.46
C THR A 306 10.21 -4.60 -6.91
N GLY A 307 9.46 -3.75 -7.58
CA GLY A 307 8.92 -4.01 -8.89
C GLY A 307 7.73 -3.12 -9.16
N ARG A 308 7.54 -2.86 -10.44
CA ARG A 308 6.33 -2.31 -11.05
C ARG A 308 6.18 -3.01 -12.39
N TYR A 309 5.02 -2.89 -13.01
CA TYR A 309 4.76 -3.49 -14.32
C TYR A 309 3.67 -2.70 -15.05
N SER A 310 4.04 -1.53 -15.60
CA SER A 310 3.05 -0.63 -16.24
C SER A 310 3.08 -0.71 -17.76
N TYR A 311 4.27 -0.77 -18.37
CA TYR A 311 4.41 -0.73 -19.84
C TYR A 311 5.65 -1.48 -20.32
N VAL A 312 5.55 -2.13 -21.49
CA VAL A 312 6.60 -3.05 -21.98
C VAL A 312 7.13 -2.71 -23.37
N ARG A 313 6.55 -1.70 -24.00
CA ARG A 313 7.03 -1.21 -25.30
C ARG A 313 7.81 0.08 -25.08
N PRO A 314 8.92 0.28 -25.81
CA PRO A 314 9.56 1.58 -25.91
C PRO A 314 8.53 2.65 -26.28
N LEU A 315 8.67 3.86 -25.73
CA LEU A 315 7.83 4.99 -26.12
C LEU A 315 8.05 5.33 -27.60
N ALA A 316 7.07 5.99 -28.22
CA ALA A 316 7.05 6.30 -29.65
C ALA A 316 8.32 6.98 -30.19
N ASN A 317 9.04 7.73 -29.35
CA ASN A 317 10.31 8.38 -29.69
C ASN A 317 11.50 7.42 -29.86
N GLY A 318 11.36 6.13 -29.53
CA GLY A 318 12.38 5.09 -29.70
C GLY A 318 13.63 5.28 -28.82
N THR A 319 13.62 6.23 -27.88
CA THR A 319 14.78 6.59 -27.04
C THR A 319 14.68 6.10 -25.60
N SER A 320 13.50 5.66 -25.15
CA SER A 320 13.30 5.08 -23.83
C SER A 320 13.28 3.55 -23.90
N MET A 321 13.97 2.92 -22.95
CA MET A 321 13.79 1.50 -22.67
C MET A 321 12.33 1.24 -22.24
N PRO A 322 11.80 0.03 -22.45
CA PRO A 322 10.65 -0.47 -21.68
C PRO A 322 10.82 -0.20 -20.18
N ASP A 323 9.71 -0.13 -19.44
CA ASP A 323 9.72 0.23 -18.02
C ASP A 323 10.80 -0.54 -17.25
N ASP A 324 11.75 0.22 -16.70
CA ASP A 324 12.94 -0.22 -15.97
C ASP A 324 13.47 -1.63 -16.30
N TYR A 325 13.88 -1.81 -17.56
CA TYR A 325 14.27 -3.11 -18.11
C TYR A 325 15.49 -3.76 -17.43
N GLN A 326 16.39 -2.98 -16.84
CA GLN A 326 17.74 -3.40 -16.46
C GLN A 326 18.00 -3.42 -14.95
N ALA A 327 17.27 -2.63 -14.15
CA ALA A 327 17.59 -2.50 -12.72
C ALA A 327 17.18 -3.76 -11.93
N VAL A 328 18.15 -4.33 -11.21
CA VAL A 328 17.94 -5.50 -10.35
C VAL A 328 16.89 -5.19 -9.28
N ARG A 329 15.97 -6.14 -9.08
CA ARG A 329 14.89 -6.07 -8.09
C ARG A 329 15.24 -6.84 -6.84
N HIS A 330 14.54 -6.54 -5.75
CA HIS A 330 14.83 -7.08 -4.44
C HIS A 330 13.58 -7.63 -3.79
N ILE A 331 13.69 -8.80 -3.17
CA ILE A 331 12.79 -9.18 -2.07
C ILE A 331 13.45 -8.65 -0.80
N ILE A 332 12.70 -7.95 0.03
CA ILE A 332 13.21 -7.34 1.25
C ILE A 332 12.40 -7.75 2.47
N GLY A 333 13.08 -7.90 3.59
CA GLY A 333 12.48 -7.95 4.92
C GLY A 333 13.07 -6.85 5.78
N THR A 334 12.26 -5.85 6.12
CA THR A 334 12.67 -4.71 6.94
C THR A 334 12.06 -4.78 8.32
N ILE A 335 12.86 -4.49 9.34
CA ILE A 335 12.41 -4.40 10.73
C ILE A 335 11.79 -3.03 10.92
N ASP A 336 10.60 -2.95 11.52
CA ASP A 336 10.06 -1.67 11.95
C ASP A 336 10.79 -1.17 13.22
N PRO A 337 11.63 -0.12 13.12
CA PRO A 337 12.36 0.40 14.27
C PRO A 337 11.46 1.12 15.28
N CYS A 338 10.23 1.46 14.91
CA CYS A 338 9.24 2.02 15.83
C CYS A 338 8.59 0.98 16.73
N TYR A 339 8.71 -0.30 16.39
CA TYR A 339 8.12 -1.34 17.21
C TYR A 339 8.99 -1.64 18.42
N TYR A 340 8.48 -1.27 19.59
CA TYR A 340 9.08 -1.60 20.88
C TYR A 340 8.05 -2.33 21.73
N SER A 341 8.12 -3.65 21.85
CA SER A 341 7.26 -4.40 22.79
C SER A 341 7.52 -3.95 24.24
N PRO A 342 6.49 -3.81 25.10
CA PRO A 342 5.07 -4.06 24.88
C PRO A 342 4.27 -2.83 24.41
N LYS A 343 4.96 -1.81 23.90
CA LYS A 343 4.45 -0.47 23.59
C LYS A 343 4.71 -0.11 22.12
N PHE A 344 4.02 -0.78 21.20
CA PHE A 344 3.56 0.00 20.06
C PHE A 344 2.64 1.10 20.64
N PRO A 345 2.74 2.36 20.19
CA PRO A 345 2.19 3.49 20.95
C PRO A 345 0.68 3.33 21.18
N TYR A 346 0.35 2.88 22.40
CA TYR A 346 -0.99 2.57 22.90
C TYR A 346 -1.63 3.85 23.41
N GLY A 347 -2.73 4.29 22.78
CA GLY A 347 -3.72 5.24 23.31
C GLY A 347 -3.25 6.66 23.66
N ASP A 348 -1.94 6.91 23.69
CA ASP A 348 -1.34 8.22 23.91
C ASP A 348 -0.40 8.51 22.73
N ALA A 349 -0.85 9.34 21.78
CA ALA A 349 0.10 10.18 21.06
C ALA A 349 1.00 10.82 22.13
N PRO A 350 2.33 10.69 22.08
CA PRO A 350 3.19 10.84 23.24
C PRO A 350 2.92 12.15 23.99
N ALA A 351 2.21 12.04 25.13
CA ALA A 351 1.72 13.19 25.90
C ALA A 351 2.84 14.08 26.49
N ASN A 352 4.10 13.70 26.28
CA ASN A 352 5.30 14.38 26.75
C ASN A 352 6.48 14.33 25.75
N GLY A 353 6.24 14.43 24.43
CA GLY A 353 7.35 14.54 23.47
C GLY A 353 8.30 13.34 23.45
N GLY A 354 7.81 12.15 23.83
CA GLY A 354 8.43 10.90 23.39
C GLY A 354 8.35 10.84 21.87
N ALA A 355 9.38 10.33 21.19
CA ALA A 355 9.40 10.32 19.74
C ALA A 355 8.20 9.50 19.22
N GLY A 356 7.28 10.16 18.52
CA GLY A 356 6.37 9.47 17.61
C GLY A 356 7.18 8.76 16.51
N CYS A 357 6.48 8.13 15.58
CA CYS A 357 7.16 7.46 14.47
C CYS A 357 7.73 8.41 13.41
N SER A 358 7.58 9.71 13.63
CA SER A 358 8.02 10.76 12.75
C SER A 358 9.53 10.74 12.57
N GLY A 359 9.98 10.59 11.33
CA GLY A 359 11.39 10.61 10.97
C GLY A 359 12.18 9.36 11.38
N VAL A 360 11.53 8.31 11.92
CA VAL A 360 12.19 7.03 12.18
C VAL A 360 12.11 6.17 10.91
N SER A 361 13.25 6.06 10.22
CA SER A 361 13.41 5.29 8.98
C SER A 361 14.67 4.42 9.06
N VAL A 362 14.75 3.43 8.19
CA VAL A 362 15.94 2.59 8.01
C VAL A 362 16.55 2.82 6.64
N ASP A 363 17.84 2.54 6.52
CA ASP A 363 18.59 2.68 5.27
C ASP A 363 18.93 1.30 4.70
N LEU A 364 18.84 1.14 3.37
CA LEU A 364 19.16 -0.12 2.70
C LEU A 364 20.60 -0.59 2.98
N ASN A 365 21.55 0.32 3.23
CA ASN A 365 22.93 -0.02 3.60
C ASN A 365 23.04 -0.71 4.97
N GLU A 366 21.98 -0.65 5.80
CA GLU A 366 21.89 -1.32 7.09
C GLU A 366 21.38 -2.76 6.96
N PHE A 367 21.08 -3.20 5.74
CA PHE A 367 20.52 -4.52 5.50
C PHE A 367 21.62 -5.56 5.32
N ASN A 368 21.25 -6.83 5.46
CA ASN A 368 22.09 -7.96 5.13
C ASN A 368 21.73 -8.47 3.73
N ASP A 369 22.71 -8.55 2.84
CA ASP A 369 22.55 -9.28 1.58
C ASP A 369 22.50 -10.78 1.89
N VAL A 370 21.38 -11.42 1.58
CA VAL A 370 21.19 -12.86 1.75
C VAL A 370 20.83 -13.54 0.43
N THR A 371 21.29 -12.97 -0.68
CA THR A 371 21.15 -13.57 -2.01
C THR A 371 21.84 -14.94 -2.07
N ASP A 372 22.97 -15.10 -1.39
CA ASP A 372 23.55 -16.40 -1.07
C ASP A 372 23.06 -16.88 0.30
N VAL A 373 22.56 -18.12 0.36
CA VAL A 373 22.12 -18.76 1.61
C VAL A 373 23.23 -18.84 2.67
N ALA A 374 24.50 -18.83 2.25
CA ALA A 374 25.64 -18.81 3.15
C ALA A 374 25.77 -17.51 3.94
N ASP A 375 25.16 -16.42 3.48
CA ASP A 375 25.22 -15.10 4.10
C ASP A 375 24.04 -14.85 5.07
N VAL A 376 23.13 -15.82 5.23
CA VAL A 376 22.06 -15.78 6.22
C VAL A 376 22.65 -15.79 7.64
N ILE A 377 22.23 -14.82 8.44
CA ILE A 377 22.64 -14.68 9.84
C ILE A 377 21.47 -14.95 10.79
N ASP A 378 21.80 -15.43 11.98
CA ASP A 378 20.85 -15.55 13.09
C ASP A 378 20.89 -14.26 13.93
N GLY A 379 19.73 -13.81 14.43
CA GLY A 379 19.60 -12.59 15.25
C GLY A 379 19.92 -11.29 14.50
N LEU A 380 19.01 -10.81 13.64
CA LEU A 380 19.21 -9.60 12.84
C LEU A 380 19.49 -8.35 13.69
N LYS A 381 18.72 -8.12 14.78
CA LYS A 381 18.95 -6.94 15.63
C LYS A 381 20.27 -7.02 16.38
N ASP A 382 20.65 -8.20 16.87
CA ASP A 382 21.92 -8.42 17.57
C ASP A 382 23.13 -8.17 16.66
N ALA A 383 22.98 -8.46 15.36
CA ALA A 383 23.96 -8.13 14.33
C ALA A 383 23.96 -6.64 13.93
N GLY A 384 23.09 -5.82 14.52
CA GLY A 384 22.93 -4.40 14.19
C GLY A 384 22.37 -4.17 12.79
N LYS A 385 21.58 -5.13 12.26
CA LYS A 385 20.96 -5.05 10.94
C LYS A 385 19.53 -4.57 11.05
N ALA A 386 19.13 -3.70 10.12
CA ALA A 386 17.76 -3.18 10.02
C ALA A 386 16.83 -4.05 9.16
N GLY A 387 17.38 -5.09 8.54
CA GLY A 387 16.66 -5.97 7.64
C GLY A 387 17.59 -6.85 6.80
N TRP A 388 17.02 -7.47 5.78
CA TRP A 388 17.72 -8.28 4.79
C TRP A 388 17.11 -8.08 3.40
N PHE A 389 17.86 -8.42 2.37
CA PHE A 389 17.36 -8.47 1.00
C PHE A 389 17.92 -9.66 0.21
N ILE A 390 17.19 -10.07 -0.82
CA ILE A 390 17.60 -11.02 -1.84
C ILE A 390 17.54 -10.30 -3.18
N GLU A 391 18.64 -10.25 -3.91
CA GLU A 391 18.65 -9.80 -5.29
C GLU A 391 17.93 -10.83 -6.17
N MET A 392 16.96 -10.36 -6.95
CA MET A 392 16.32 -11.15 -7.98
C MET A 392 17.23 -11.25 -9.21
N ASP A 393 17.01 -12.29 -10.02
CA ASP A 393 17.75 -12.50 -11.26
C ASP A 393 17.77 -11.22 -12.13
N PRO A 394 18.96 -10.78 -12.61
CA PRO A 394 19.10 -9.61 -13.45
C PRO A 394 18.40 -9.78 -14.80
N SER A 395 18.32 -8.70 -15.58
CA SER A 395 17.89 -8.85 -16.97
C SER A 395 18.90 -9.68 -17.76
N GLY A 396 18.43 -10.55 -18.66
CA GLY A 396 19.33 -11.43 -19.38
C GLY A 396 18.65 -12.48 -20.24
N THR A 397 19.48 -13.30 -20.88
CA THR A 397 19.05 -14.47 -21.62
C THR A 397 19.28 -15.71 -20.77
N TYR A 398 18.20 -16.41 -20.45
CA TYR A 398 18.18 -17.60 -19.61
C TYR A 398 17.88 -18.82 -20.46
N THR A 399 18.40 -19.97 -20.06
CA THR A 399 18.10 -21.27 -20.69
C THR A 399 17.63 -22.21 -19.60
N GLU A 400 16.38 -22.66 -19.70
CA GLU A 400 15.79 -23.63 -18.77
C GLU A 400 15.28 -24.86 -19.53
N GLU A 401 15.32 -26.00 -18.86
CA GLU A 401 14.76 -27.24 -19.38
C GLU A 401 13.25 -27.27 -19.06
N ASN A 402 12.40 -27.28 -20.08
CA ASN A 402 10.96 -27.35 -19.88
C ASN A 402 10.54 -28.73 -19.31
N MET A 403 9.27 -28.88 -18.92
CA MET A 403 8.74 -30.15 -18.36
C MET A 403 8.88 -31.38 -19.31
N SER A 404 9.23 -31.17 -20.58
CA SER A 404 9.46 -32.22 -21.57
C SER A 404 10.94 -32.55 -21.79
N GLY A 405 11.85 -31.93 -21.03
CA GLY A 405 13.28 -32.16 -21.14
C GLY A 405 13.97 -31.41 -22.29
N VAL A 406 13.34 -30.33 -22.78
CA VAL A 406 13.86 -29.53 -23.90
C VAL A 406 14.36 -28.20 -23.34
N GLU A 407 15.62 -27.86 -23.63
CA GLU A 407 16.18 -26.55 -23.34
C GLU A 407 15.47 -25.47 -24.18
N GLU A 408 14.89 -24.50 -23.49
CA GLU A 408 14.30 -23.31 -24.10
C GLU A 408 15.07 -22.08 -23.63
N THR A 409 15.47 -21.26 -24.59
CA THR A 409 16.12 -19.97 -24.32
C THR A 409 15.07 -18.86 -24.36
N PHE A 410 15.05 -18.03 -23.33
CA PHE A 410 14.14 -16.90 -23.22
C PHE A 410 14.85 -15.67 -22.67
N GLU A 411 14.35 -14.50 -23.04
CA GLU A 411 14.84 -13.21 -22.55
C GLU A 411 13.95 -12.76 -21.40
N VAL A 412 14.59 -12.35 -20.30
CA VAL A 412 13.95 -11.90 -19.08
C VAL A 412 14.36 -10.46 -18.83
N ALA A 413 13.38 -9.58 -18.67
CA ALA A 413 13.61 -8.23 -18.16
C ALA A 413 13.76 -8.29 -16.63
N ALA A 414 14.46 -7.32 -16.04
CA ALA A 414 14.52 -7.22 -14.59
C ALA A 414 13.13 -6.88 -13.98
N GLU A 415 12.25 -6.27 -14.77
CA GLU A 415 10.86 -6.02 -14.41
C GLU A 415 10.04 -7.31 -14.36
N ARG A 416 9.32 -7.51 -13.24
CA ARG A 416 8.42 -8.66 -13.05
C ARG A 416 7.09 -8.20 -12.47
N ALA A 417 6.01 -8.80 -12.95
CA ALA A 417 4.72 -8.69 -12.30
C ALA A 417 4.78 -9.45 -10.97
N ILE A 418 4.86 -8.70 -9.87
CA ILE A 418 4.78 -9.26 -8.53
C ILE A 418 3.33 -9.13 -8.07
N THR A 419 2.66 -10.27 -7.90
CA THR A 419 1.34 -10.32 -7.26
C THR A 419 1.48 -10.14 -5.76
N ASP A 420 0.39 -9.80 -5.06
CA ASP A 420 0.42 -9.58 -3.61
C ASP A 420 1.09 -10.74 -2.88
N LEU A 421 2.12 -10.42 -2.09
CA LEU A 421 2.88 -11.40 -1.32
C LEU A 421 2.01 -11.95 -0.18
N VAL A 422 2.08 -13.26 0.06
CA VAL A 422 1.39 -13.89 1.19
C VAL A 422 2.42 -14.46 2.16
N ALA A 423 2.43 -13.96 3.40
CA ALA A 423 3.20 -14.57 4.47
C ALA A 423 2.31 -15.53 5.28
N THR A 424 2.78 -16.74 5.53
CA THR A 424 2.12 -17.67 6.45
C THR A 424 2.57 -17.46 7.89
N SER A 425 1.79 -17.95 8.85
CA SER A 425 2.17 -17.97 10.28
C SER A 425 3.49 -18.73 10.56
N ASP A 426 3.93 -19.57 9.62
CA ASP A 426 5.16 -20.34 9.72
C ASP A 426 6.35 -19.62 9.04
N GLY A 427 6.16 -18.36 8.62
CA GLY A 427 7.21 -17.54 7.99
C GLY A 427 7.47 -17.87 6.52
N VAL A 428 6.59 -18.62 5.86
CA VAL A 428 6.71 -18.92 4.41
C VAL A 428 6.11 -17.78 3.62
N LEU A 429 6.89 -17.24 2.68
CA LEU A 429 6.48 -16.20 1.73
C LEU A 429 6.08 -16.86 0.40
N PHE A 430 4.93 -16.47 -0.15
CA PHE A 430 4.45 -16.83 -1.49
C PHE A 430 4.33 -15.59 -2.36
#